data_AF-A0A7C6SXU8-F1
#
_entry.id   AF-A0A7C6SXU8-F1
#
_cell.length_a   1.000
_cell.length_b   1.000
_cell.length_c   1.000
_cell.angle_alpha   90.00
_cell.angle_beta   90.00
_cell.angle_gamma   90.00
#
_symmetry.space_group_name_H-M   'P 1'
#
loop_
_entity.id
_entity.type
_entity.pdbx_description
1 polymer ?
#
loop_
_entity_poly.entity_id
_entity_poly.type
_entity_poly.pdbx_seq_one_letter_code
_entity_poly.pdbx_strand_id
1 'polypeptide(L)'
;FLFSESGVRMLVSLDPSDLREVEAMAQAGNVPLSVIGKVGGESLVVRRSRQPRPTACCGDTAGSAGENAIEIRVCDISRIYQEACSWLAEEE
;
A
#
# COMPACT_ATOMS: atom_id res chain seq x y z
N PHE A 1 -3.93 -2.74 10.75
CA PHE A 1 -4.14 -1.42 10.13
C PHE A 1 -4.55 -1.47 8.65
N LEU A 2 -4.57 -2.62 7.95
CA LEU A 2 -4.93 -2.63 6.51
C LEU A 2 -6.40 -2.31 6.23
N PHE A 3 -7.32 -2.72 7.13
CA PHE A 3 -8.77 -2.60 6.93
C PHE A 3 -9.43 -1.64 7.93
N SER A 4 -8.66 -0.73 8.56
CA SER A 4 -9.22 0.23 9.51
C SER A 4 -9.82 1.42 8.78
N GLU A 5 -11.04 1.77 9.15
CA GLU A 5 -11.66 3.03 8.77
C GLU A 5 -11.20 4.16 9.70
N SER A 6 -10.92 5.31 9.12
CA SER A 6 -10.52 6.53 9.81
C SER A 6 -10.74 7.68 8.84
N GLY A 7 -11.40 8.72 9.33
CA GLY A 7 -11.65 9.94 8.56
C GLY A 7 -10.35 10.67 8.21
N VAL A 8 -10.44 11.60 7.26
CA VAL A 8 -9.37 12.55 6.94
C VAL A 8 -8.10 11.86 6.38
N ARG A 9 -8.28 10.89 5.47
CA ARG A 9 -7.19 10.27 4.69
C ARG A 9 -7.51 10.33 3.21
N MET A 10 -6.50 10.61 2.40
CA MET A 10 -6.60 10.67 0.95
C MET A 10 -5.41 9.93 0.34
N LEU A 11 -5.66 9.21 -0.75
CA LEU A 11 -4.63 8.60 -1.59
C LEU A 11 -4.52 9.38 -2.89
N VAL A 12 -3.29 9.65 -3.30
CA VAL A 12 -2.99 10.34 -4.56
C VAL A 12 -1.88 9.61 -5.30
N SER A 13 -1.97 9.63 -6.63
CA SER A 13 -0.87 9.27 -7.53
C SER A 13 -0.36 10.54 -8.20
N LEU A 14 0.95 10.70 -8.28
CA LEU A 14 1.63 11.86 -8.88
C LEU A 14 2.86 11.40 -9.65
N ASP A 15 3.34 12.23 -10.58
CA ASP A 15 4.63 11.99 -11.24
C ASP A 15 5.76 12.15 -10.21
N PRO A 16 6.75 11.25 -10.16
CA PRO A 16 7.90 11.41 -9.27
C PRO A 16 8.61 12.78 -9.35
N SER A 17 8.54 13.48 -10.49
CA SER A 17 9.07 14.84 -10.62
C SER A 17 8.41 15.84 -9.69
N ASP A 18 7.15 15.63 -9.36
CA ASP A 18 6.31 16.58 -8.63
C ASP A 18 6.34 16.35 -7.11
N LEU A 19 6.98 15.26 -6.66
CA LEU A 19 7.00 14.86 -5.25
C LEU A 19 7.49 15.98 -4.33
N ARG A 20 8.54 16.68 -4.73
CA ARG A 20 9.14 17.76 -3.93
C ARG A 20 8.18 18.94 -3.75
N GLU A 21 7.42 19.28 -4.78
CA GLU A 21 6.44 20.37 -4.71
C GLU A 21 5.26 19.97 -3.81
N VAL A 22 4.77 18.74 -3.95
CA VAL A 22 3.68 18.22 -3.13
C VAL A 22 4.08 18.10 -1.66
N GLU A 23 5.32 17.69 -1.36
CA GLU A 23 5.86 17.69 0.01
C GLU A 23 5.89 19.10 0.60
N ALA A 24 6.31 20.10 -0.18
CA ALA A 24 6.31 21.49 0.27
C ALA A 24 4.89 22.01 0.53
N MET A 25 3.92 21.68 -0.33
CA MET A 25 2.51 22.02 -0.13
C MET A 25 1.94 21.37 1.14
N ALA A 26 2.22 20.08 1.36
CA ALA A 26 1.77 19.36 2.55
C ALA A 26 2.38 19.96 3.83
N GLN A 27 3.67 20.29 3.80
CA GLN A 27 4.34 20.96 4.91
C GLN A 27 3.74 22.33 5.21
N ALA A 28 3.49 23.16 4.19
CA ALA A 28 2.88 24.47 4.35
C ALA A 28 1.45 24.38 4.93
N GLY A 29 0.70 23.34 4.56
CA GLY A 29 -0.63 23.05 5.10
C GLY A 29 -0.64 22.32 6.45
N ASN A 30 0.54 21.98 7.00
CA ASN A 30 0.69 21.12 8.17
C ASN A 30 -0.08 19.78 8.04
N VAL A 31 -0.07 19.21 6.84
CA VAL A 31 -0.74 17.95 6.49
C VAL A 31 0.28 16.81 6.50
N PRO A 32 0.05 15.74 7.28
CA PRO A 32 0.91 14.55 7.24
C PRO A 32 0.87 13.89 5.86
N LEU A 33 2.05 13.68 5.27
CA LEU A 33 2.23 13.02 3.98
C LEU A 33 3.16 11.82 4.12
N SER A 34 2.86 10.73 3.42
CA SER A 34 3.72 9.55 3.35
C SER A 34 3.64 8.91 1.97
N VAL A 35 4.80 8.65 1.36
CA VAL A 35 4.90 7.84 0.14
C VAL A 35 4.82 6.37 0.53
N ILE A 36 3.72 5.71 0.17
CA ILE A 36 3.45 4.31 0.55
C ILE A 36 3.84 3.28 -0.51
N GLY A 37 4.19 3.73 -1.72
CA GLY A 37 4.55 2.82 -2.82
C GLY A 37 4.57 3.50 -4.18
N LYS A 38 4.39 2.69 -5.22
CA LYS A 38 4.34 3.09 -6.63
C LYS A 38 3.18 2.38 -7.32
N VAL A 39 2.71 2.95 -8.42
CA VAL A 39 1.64 2.39 -9.26
C VAL A 39 2.21 1.66 -10.48
N GLY A 40 1.42 0.72 -11.03
CA GLY A 40 1.75 -0.07 -12.23
C GLY A 40 1.66 -1.58 -12.01
N GLY A 41 1.78 -2.35 -13.09
CA GLY A 41 1.67 -3.81 -13.07
C GLY A 41 0.24 -4.34 -12.99
N GLU A 42 0.10 -5.64 -12.72
CA GLU A 42 -1.18 -6.37 -12.72
C GLU A 42 -1.56 -6.95 -11.35
N SER A 43 -0.83 -6.57 -10.30
CA SER A 43 -1.02 -7.04 -8.93
C SER A 43 -0.99 -5.90 -7.91
N LEU A 44 -1.84 -5.99 -6.89
CA LEU A 44 -1.70 -5.25 -5.64
C LEU A 44 -0.73 -6.00 -4.73
N VAL A 45 0.38 -5.36 -4.37
CA VAL A 45 1.41 -5.94 -3.50
C VAL A 45 1.58 -5.08 -2.25
N VAL A 46 1.32 -5.65 -1.07
CA VAL A 46 1.53 -5.01 0.23
C VAL A 46 2.64 -5.73 0.97
N ARG A 47 3.80 -5.07 1.11
CA ARG A 47 4.95 -5.60 1.86
C ARG A 47 4.94 -5.08 3.29
N ARG A 48 5.15 -5.96 4.27
CA ARG A 48 5.52 -5.50 5.63
C ARG A 48 6.94 -4.96 5.61
N SER A 49 7.13 -3.71 6.01
CA SER A 49 8.46 -3.21 6.32
C SER A 49 9.02 -4.00 7.51
N ARG A 50 10.22 -4.56 7.37
CA ARG A 50 11.01 -4.90 8.56
C ARG A 50 11.39 -3.56 9.18
N GLN A 51 10.94 -3.28 10.40
CA GLN A 51 11.61 -2.23 11.18
C GLN A 51 13.11 -2.57 11.22
N PRO A 52 14.01 -1.58 11.08
CA PRO A 52 15.41 -1.81 11.40
C PRO A 52 15.46 -2.26 12.86
N ARG A 53 15.76 -3.55 13.10
CA ARG A 53 16.17 -3.98 14.44
C ARG A 53 17.48 -3.24 14.73
N PRO A 54 17.68 -2.67 15.93
CA PRO A 54 18.99 -2.17 16.32
C PRO A 54 20.01 -3.30 16.08
N THR A 55 21.05 -2.99 15.32
CA THR A 55 22.09 -3.91 14.87
C THR A 55 22.69 -4.65 16.06
N ALA A 56 22.28 -5.90 16.25
CA ALA A 56 23.09 -6.87 16.98
C ALA A 56 24.19 -7.33 16.01
N CYS A 57 25.42 -7.11 16.41
CA CYS A 57 26.60 -7.51 15.67
C CYS A 57 26.60 -9.03 15.40
N CYS A 58 27.11 -9.39 14.23
CA CYS A 58 27.56 -10.73 13.81
C CYS A 58 26.48 -11.72 13.34
N GLY A 59 26.65 -12.20 12.10
CA GLY A 59 26.10 -13.47 11.63
C GLY A 59 25.59 -13.44 10.20
N ASP A 60 26.46 -13.76 9.24
CA ASP A 60 26.05 -14.18 7.90
C ASP A 60 25.09 -15.37 8.02
N THR A 61 23.84 -15.14 7.64
CA THR A 61 22.94 -16.22 7.25
C THR A 61 22.19 -15.76 6.01
N ALA A 62 22.48 -16.43 4.90
CA ALA A 62 21.68 -16.42 3.68
C ALA A 62 20.31 -17.04 3.99
N GLY A 63 19.47 -16.29 4.70
CA GLY A 63 18.11 -16.65 5.00
C GLY A 63 17.24 -16.26 3.83
N SER A 64 16.66 -17.26 3.15
CA SER A 64 15.53 -17.09 2.24
C SER A 64 14.55 -16.11 2.87
N ALA A 65 14.52 -14.89 2.33
CA ALA A 65 13.68 -13.81 2.81
C ALA A 65 12.25 -14.16 2.40
N GLY A 66 11.59 -15.00 3.20
CA GLY A 66 10.15 -15.23 3.08
C GLY A 66 9.47 -13.88 3.09
N GLU A 67 9.04 -13.45 1.90
CA GLU A 67 8.42 -12.17 1.67
C GLU A 67 7.10 -12.16 2.43
N ASN A 68 7.04 -11.40 3.52
CA ASN A 68 5.77 -11.08 4.19
C ASN A 68 5.01 -10.07 3.31
N ALA A 69 4.64 -10.51 2.12
CA ALA A 69 3.93 -9.76 1.11
C ALA A 69 2.55 -10.38 0.91
N ILE A 70 1.51 -9.54 0.99
CA ILE A 70 0.20 -9.89 0.45
C ILE A 70 0.24 -9.50 -1.02
N GLU A 71 0.03 -10.46 -1.91
CA GLU A 71 -0.10 -10.22 -3.35
C GLU A 71 -1.44 -10.74 -3.84
N ILE A 72 -2.18 -9.88 -4.55
CA ILE A 72 -3.45 -10.24 -5.18
C ILE A 72 -3.47 -9.62 -6.57
N ARG A 73 -3.77 -10.42 -7.60
CA ARG A 73 -3.89 -9.90 -8.97
C ARG A 73 -5.11 -9.00 -9.09
N VAL A 74 -4.99 -7.96 -9.92
CA VAL A 74 -6.08 -7.00 -10.19
C VAL A 74 -7.32 -7.70 -10.76
N CYS A 75 -7.13 -8.71 -11.62
CA CYS A 75 -8.24 -9.48 -12.17
C CYS A 75 -9.01 -10.28 -11.10
N ASP A 76 -8.32 -10.82 -10.10
CA ASP A 76 -8.95 -11.54 -9.00
C ASP A 76 -9.72 -10.57 -8.09
N ILE A 77 -9.17 -9.38 -7.80
CA ILE A 77 -9.88 -8.32 -7.05
C ILE A 77 -11.15 -7.90 -7.79
N SER A 78 -11.05 -7.62 -9.09
CA SER A 78 -12.19 -7.22 -9.91
C SER A 78 -13.28 -8.28 -9.94
N ARG A 79 -12.91 -9.57 -10.09
CA ARG A 79 -13.87 -10.68 -10.09
C ARG A 79 -14.59 -10.77 -8.74
N ILE A 80 -13.85 -10.76 -7.63
CA ILE A 80 -14.43 -10.87 -6.28
C ILE A 80 -15.40 -9.71 -6.03
N TYR A 81 -15.03 -8.49 -6.42
CA TYR A 81 -15.88 -7.32 -6.24
C TYR A 81 -17.17 -7.42 -7.08
N GLN A 82 -17.06 -7.83 -8.35
CA GLN A 82 -18.22 -8.00 -9.23
C GLN A 82 -19.19 -9.08 -8.73
N GLU A 83 -18.67 -10.22 -8.25
CA GLU A 83 -19.47 -11.29 -7.65
C GLU A 83 -20.21 -10.83 -6.39
N ALA A 84 -19.52 -10.09 -5.51
CA ALA A 84 -20.15 -9.51 -4.34
C ALA A 84 -21.27 -8.52 -4.70
N CYS A 85 -21.08 -7.71 -5.75
CA CYS A 85 -22.12 -6.81 -6.25
C CYS A 85 -23.33 -7.57 -6.84
N SER A 86 -23.13 -8.70 -7.51
CA SER A 86 -24.26 -9.47 -8.06
C SER A 86 -25.17 -10.04 -6.98
N TRP A 87 -24.63 -10.48 -5.84
CA TRP A 87 -25.45 -11.00 -4.75
C TRP A 87 -26.38 -9.92 -4.17
N LEU A 88 -25.91 -8.67 -4.10
CA LEU A 88 -26.73 -7.55 -3.64
C LEU A 88 -27.85 -7.19 -4.62
N ALA A 89 -27.69 -7.49 -5.91
CA ALA A 89 -28.68 -7.21 -6.95
C ALA A 89 -29.75 -8.31 -7.08
N GLU A 90 -29.47 -9.53 -6.61
CA GLU A 90 -30.43 -10.64 -6.59
C GLU A 90 -31.39 -10.60 -5.38
N GLU A 91 -31.11 -9.72 -4.40
CA GLU A 91 -31.93 -9.51 -3.20
C GLU A 91 -32.97 -8.37 -3.34
N GLU A 92 -33.04 -7.69 -4.49
CA GLU A 92 -34.07 -6.70 -4.87
C GLU A 92 -35.16 -7.28 -5.80
#